data_AF-A0A9P3HI35-F1
#
_entry.id   AF-A0A9P3HI35-F1
#
_cell.length_a   1.000
_cell.length_b   1.000
_cell.length_c   1.000
_cell.angle_alpha   90.00
_cell.angle_beta   90.00
_cell.angle_gamma   90.00
#
_symmetry.space_group_name_H-M   'P 1'
#
loop_
_entity.id
_entity.type
_entity.pdbx_description
1 polymer ?
#
loop_
_entity_poly.entity_id
_entity_poly.type
_entity_poly.pdbx_seq_one_letter_code
_entity_poly.pdbx_strand_id
1 'polypeptide(L)'
;MLDIKQADKAVKALLGHVAKQGDSKSQLMEEDQTVWLIIATKKFSDASKAKPHRIPLKHSIVAPDAEVCLFVKDPQKDFKRLLEEKQVKAVNKVIGVSKLRAKYKPYEAKRQLCASYGMFLADARVITVLPKLLGKTFFLKKKQPIPVDMTKGDLKKEIARAIGSTYMHMNTGTCTAIKVGLTSQSAAEITANIETAMPHIIEKIPRKWKNVQAINLKTNDSIALPIFNSLPDDGLSRISNKANYPNAFDEDEEDEEDEDEDDE
;
A
#
# COMPACT_ATOMS: atom_id res chain seq x y z
N MET A 1 10.18 19.34 -8.62
CA MET A 1 8.76 19.44 -9.00
C MET A 1 8.46 18.26 -9.91
N LEU A 2 7.36 17.53 -9.73
CA LEU A 2 7.03 16.40 -10.60
C LEU A 2 6.62 16.93 -11.98
N ASP A 3 7.12 16.35 -13.06
CA ASP A 3 6.70 16.74 -14.41
C ASP A 3 5.35 16.08 -14.76
N ILE A 4 4.31 16.91 -14.79
CA ILE A 4 2.93 16.49 -15.09
C ILE A 4 2.83 15.98 -16.53
N LYS A 5 3.60 16.54 -17.47
CA LYS A 5 3.58 16.10 -18.88
C LYS A 5 4.15 14.68 -19.00
N GLN A 6 5.18 14.36 -18.23
CA GLN A 6 5.75 13.02 -18.19
C GLN A 6 4.78 12.01 -17.55
N ALA A 7 4.07 12.42 -16.49
CA ALA A 7 3.03 11.60 -15.88
C ALA A 7 1.89 11.29 -16.88
N ASP A 8 1.38 12.29 -17.61
CA ASP A 8 0.34 12.11 -18.62
C ASP A 8 0.78 11.18 -19.76
N LYS A 9 2.01 11.33 -20.27
CA LYS A 9 2.58 10.42 -21.27
C LYS A 9 2.67 8.99 -20.73
N ALA A 10 3.13 8.81 -19.50
CA ALA A 10 3.24 7.49 -18.88
C ALA A 10 1.86 6.84 -18.70
N VAL A 11 0.85 7.59 -18.24
CA VAL A 11 -0.53 7.09 -18.08
C VAL A 11 -1.11 6.68 -19.43
N LYS A 12 -0.97 7.52 -20.47
CA LYS A 12 -1.46 7.20 -21.83
C LYS A 12 -0.79 5.95 -22.41
N ALA A 13 0.54 5.84 -22.26
CA ALA A 13 1.28 4.66 -22.71
C ALA A 13 0.82 3.39 -21.98
N LEU A 14 0.56 3.49 -20.68
CA LEU A 14 0.10 2.38 -19.86
C LEU A 14 -1.31 1.93 -20.22
N LEU A 15 -2.25 2.86 -20.40
CA LEU A 15 -3.62 2.53 -20.86
C LEU A 15 -3.60 1.91 -22.27
N GLY A 16 -2.77 2.45 -23.18
CA GLY A 16 -2.59 1.88 -24.51
C GLY A 16 -1.99 0.47 -24.50
N HIS A 17 -1.09 0.17 -23.55
CA HIS A 17 -0.56 -1.18 -23.37
C HIS A 17 -1.61 -2.16 -22.87
N VAL A 18 -2.42 -1.75 -21.87
CA VAL A 18 -3.50 -2.57 -21.33
C VAL A 18 -4.53 -2.90 -22.41
N ALA A 19 -4.91 -1.91 -23.24
CA ALA A 19 -5.84 -2.13 -24.35
C ALA A 19 -5.30 -3.16 -25.35
N LYS A 20 -4.02 -3.04 -25.76
CA LYS A 20 -3.38 -4.01 -26.68
C LYS A 20 -3.23 -5.40 -26.07
N GLN A 21 -2.98 -5.48 -24.76
CA GLN A 21 -2.84 -6.75 -24.07
C GLN A 21 -4.18 -7.48 -23.94
N GLY A 22 -5.28 -6.73 -23.78
CA GLY A 22 -6.66 -7.25 -23.76
C GLY A 22 -7.06 -7.97 -25.06
N ASP A 23 -6.65 -7.46 -26.22
CA ASP A 23 -6.96 -8.10 -27.51
C ASP A 23 -6.23 -9.43 -27.73
N SER A 24 -5.07 -9.62 -27.09
CA SER A 24 -4.22 -10.81 -27.28
C SER A 24 -4.56 -11.99 -26.37
N LYS A 25 -5.27 -11.75 -25.26
CA LYS A 25 -5.71 -12.79 -24.32
C LYS A 25 -7.23 -12.83 -24.29
N SER A 26 -7.80 -13.59 -25.21
CA SER A 26 -9.21 -13.95 -25.21
C SER A 26 -9.60 -14.58 -23.86
N GLN A 27 -10.59 -13.93 -23.23
CA GLN A 27 -11.63 -14.56 -22.42
C GLN A 27 -11.25 -15.04 -21.02
N LEU A 28 -11.31 -14.15 -20.03
CA LEU A 28 -12.23 -14.26 -18.87
C LEU A 28 -11.96 -13.15 -17.85
N MET A 29 -12.95 -12.26 -17.77
CA MET A 29 -13.15 -11.14 -16.85
C MET A 29 -12.45 -9.85 -17.27
N GLU A 30 -13.27 -8.88 -17.67
CA GLU A 30 -12.98 -7.44 -17.65
C GLU A 30 -12.72 -7.00 -16.19
N GLU A 31 -11.72 -7.59 -15.53
CA GLU A 31 -11.29 -7.10 -14.23
C GLU A 31 -10.46 -5.85 -14.48
N ASP A 32 -11.08 -4.70 -14.20
CA ASP A 32 -10.40 -3.42 -14.10
C ASP A 32 -9.08 -3.57 -13.34
N GLN A 33 -7.97 -3.37 -14.04
CA GLN A 33 -6.67 -3.45 -13.41
C GLN A 33 -6.45 -2.18 -12.58
N THR A 34 -5.95 -2.36 -11.36
CA THR A 34 -5.55 -1.22 -10.53
C THR A 34 -4.24 -0.64 -11.03
N VAL A 35 -4.21 0.68 -11.23
CA VAL A 35 -3.01 1.44 -11.52
C VAL A 35 -2.31 1.79 -10.21
N TRP A 36 -1.05 1.38 -10.09
CA TRP A 36 -0.20 1.57 -8.93
C TRP A 36 0.88 2.60 -9.20
N LEU A 37 1.03 3.54 -8.28
CA LEU A 37 2.18 4.42 -8.16
C LEU A 37 3.19 3.79 -7.18
N ILE A 38 4.35 3.42 -7.68
CA ILE A 38 5.47 2.92 -6.90
C ILE A 38 6.39 4.09 -6.57
N ILE A 39 6.73 4.24 -5.30
CA ILE A 39 7.70 5.22 -4.83
C ILE A 39 8.84 4.47 -4.17
N ALA A 40 10.03 4.67 -4.71
CA ALA A 40 11.28 4.20 -4.15
C ALA A 40 11.94 5.34 -3.35
N THR A 41 12.41 5.02 -2.16
CA THR A 41 13.08 5.95 -1.25
C THR A 41 14.55 5.56 -1.06
N LYS A 42 15.43 6.55 -0.87
CA LYS A 42 16.88 6.36 -0.71
C LYS A 42 17.23 5.67 0.61
N LYS A 43 16.54 6.04 1.69
CA LYS A 43 16.70 5.45 3.03
C LYS A 43 15.37 4.88 3.52
N PHE A 44 15.44 3.70 4.11
CA PHE A 44 14.30 3.05 4.75
C PHE A 44 13.90 3.78 6.04
N SER A 45 12.67 3.56 6.49
CA SER A 45 12.20 4.06 7.77
C SER A 45 12.20 2.94 8.81
N ASP A 46 12.77 3.18 9.98
CA ASP A 46 12.75 2.21 11.10
C ASP A 46 11.36 2.02 11.71
N ALA A 47 10.47 3.01 11.57
CA ALA A 47 9.14 2.96 12.17
C ALA A 47 8.10 2.32 11.25
N SER A 48 7.80 1.03 11.48
CA SER A 48 6.63 0.37 10.88
C SER A 48 5.35 0.86 11.56
N LYS A 49 4.65 1.82 10.93
CA LYS A 49 3.32 2.22 11.39
C LYS A 49 2.28 1.30 10.76
N ALA A 50 1.63 0.48 11.60
CA ALA A 50 0.55 -0.41 11.16
C ALA A 50 -0.71 0.35 10.66
N LYS A 51 -0.86 1.64 11.01
CA LYS A 51 -1.99 2.45 10.57
C LYS A 51 -1.75 2.96 9.14
N PRO A 52 -2.69 2.71 8.21
CA PRO A 52 -2.59 3.27 6.87
C PRO A 52 -2.75 4.79 6.90
N HIS A 53 -1.99 5.48 6.05
CA HIS A 53 -2.09 6.92 5.87
C HIS A 53 -3.10 7.22 4.76
N ARG A 54 -4.08 8.07 5.08
CA ARG A 54 -5.09 8.52 4.13
C ARG A 54 -4.52 9.59 3.22
N ILE A 55 -4.71 9.43 1.92
CA ILE A 55 -4.36 10.39 0.87
C ILE A 55 -5.65 10.73 0.12
N PRO A 56 -6.13 11.99 0.19
CA PRO A 56 -7.33 12.38 -0.55
C PRO A 56 -7.06 12.33 -2.05
N LEU A 57 -8.04 11.84 -2.82
CA LEU A 57 -8.01 11.88 -4.27
C LEU A 57 -9.13 12.78 -4.81
N LYS A 58 -8.94 13.30 -6.02
CA LYS A 58 -9.96 14.08 -6.71
C LYS A 58 -11.06 13.18 -7.30
N HIS A 59 -10.66 12.06 -7.87
CA HIS A 59 -11.53 11.04 -8.43
C HIS A 59 -11.39 9.74 -7.62
N SER A 60 -12.52 9.22 -7.11
CA SER A 60 -12.55 7.99 -6.30
C SER A 60 -12.10 6.78 -7.13
N ILE A 61 -11.25 5.93 -6.56
CA ILE A 61 -10.85 4.64 -7.15
C ILE A 61 -11.93 3.57 -6.87
N VAL A 62 -12.73 3.77 -5.83
CA VAL A 62 -13.79 2.82 -5.45
C VAL A 62 -14.96 3.03 -6.40
N ALA A 63 -15.32 1.96 -7.13
CA ALA A 63 -16.47 1.95 -8.01
C ALA A 63 -17.77 2.24 -7.21
N PRO A 64 -18.75 2.94 -7.79
CA PRO A 64 -19.95 3.38 -7.08
C PRO A 64 -20.84 2.22 -6.60
N ASP A 65 -20.70 1.05 -7.21
CA ASP A 65 -21.38 -0.21 -6.89
C ASP A 65 -20.61 -1.07 -5.86
N ALA A 66 -19.38 -0.70 -5.51
CA ALA A 66 -18.53 -1.52 -4.65
C ALA A 66 -19.11 -1.68 -3.24
N GLU A 67 -19.23 -2.92 -2.77
CA GLU A 67 -19.73 -3.18 -1.43
C GLU A 67 -18.69 -2.79 -0.35
N VAL A 68 -19.14 -1.99 0.61
CA VAL A 68 -18.31 -1.53 1.74
C VAL A 68 -18.71 -2.26 3.02
N CYS A 69 -17.72 -2.86 3.69
CA CYS A 69 -17.90 -3.54 4.98
C CYS A 69 -17.28 -2.72 6.13
N LEU A 70 -18.04 -2.49 7.19
CA LEU A 70 -17.59 -1.77 8.40
C LEU A 70 -17.41 -2.71 9.59
N PHE A 71 -16.21 -2.70 10.17
CA PHE A 71 -15.90 -3.37 11.43
C PHE A 71 -16.10 -2.43 12.62
N VAL A 72 -16.95 -2.85 13.55
CA VAL A 72 -17.32 -2.05 14.73
C VAL A 72 -17.03 -2.80 16.03
N LYS A 73 -16.89 -2.04 17.11
CA LYS A 73 -16.91 -2.60 18.47
C LYS A 73 -18.31 -3.17 18.76
N ASP A 74 -18.39 -4.20 19.59
CA ASP A 74 -19.68 -4.66 20.10
C ASP A 74 -20.23 -3.66 21.14
N PRO A 75 -21.56 -3.42 21.18
CA PRO A 75 -22.62 -4.09 20.43
C PRO A 75 -22.87 -3.50 19.03
N GLN A 76 -23.04 -4.38 18.04
CA GLN A 76 -23.31 -4.00 16.63
C GLN A 76 -24.63 -3.22 16.41
N LYS A 77 -25.61 -3.33 17.31
CA LYS A 77 -26.97 -2.79 17.12
C LYS A 77 -26.96 -1.26 17.16
N ASP A 78 -26.20 -0.69 18.08
CA ASP A 78 -26.10 0.75 18.27
C ASP A 78 -25.49 1.42 17.03
N PHE A 79 -24.49 0.78 16.43
CA PHE A 79 -23.87 1.27 15.22
C PHE A 79 -24.77 1.20 13.99
N LYS A 80 -25.64 0.19 13.90
CA LYS A 80 -26.66 0.14 12.84
C LYS A 80 -27.68 1.27 12.98
N ARG A 81 -28.19 1.48 14.20
CA ARG A 81 -29.11 2.59 14.50
C ARG A 81 -28.47 3.95 14.16
N LEU A 82 -27.19 4.13 14.51
CA LEU A 82 -26.46 5.36 14.20
C LEU A 82 -26.23 5.56 12.70
N LEU A 83 -26.02 4.49 11.93
CA LEU A 83 -25.92 4.54 10.46
C LEU A 83 -27.26 4.89 9.81
N GLU A 84 -28.36 4.36 10.33
CA GLU A 84 -29.73 4.66 9.90
C GLU A 84 -30.09 6.12 10.20
N GLU A 85 -29.82 6.59 11.43
CA GLU A 85 -30.06 7.97 11.86
C GLU A 85 -29.28 8.98 11.01
N LYS A 86 -28.01 8.68 10.69
CA LYS A 86 -27.16 9.53 9.85
C LYS A 86 -27.33 9.28 8.35
N GLN A 87 -28.25 8.40 7.95
CA GLN A 87 -28.56 8.03 6.55
C GLN A 87 -27.32 7.70 5.69
N VAL A 88 -26.39 6.92 6.22
CA VAL A 88 -25.22 6.49 5.46
C VAL A 88 -25.55 5.23 4.66
N LYS A 89 -25.99 5.41 3.41
CA LYS A 89 -26.27 4.30 2.47
C LYS A 89 -25.03 3.64 1.86
N ALA A 90 -23.84 4.21 2.11
CA ALA A 90 -22.60 3.75 1.51
C ALA A 90 -22.00 2.50 2.19
N VAL A 91 -22.59 1.99 3.28
CA VAL A 91 -22.07 0.82 4.02
C VAL A 91 -23.07 -0.33 3.91
N ASN A 92 -22.72 -1.40 3.19
CA ASN A 92 -23.59 -2.56 2.94
C ASN A 92 -23.65 -3.50 4.15
N LYS A 93 -22.51 -3.70 4.82
CA LYS A 93 -22.41 -4.67 5.93
C LYS A 93 -21.70 -4.11 7.15
N VAL A 94 -22.32 -4.28 8.32
CA VAL A 94 -21.70 -3.99 9.62
C VAL A 94 -21.41 -5.31 10.33
N ILE A 95 -20.14 -5.52 10.72
CA ILE A 95 -19.66 -6.72 11.40
C ILE A 95 -19.01 -6.34 12.73
N GLY A 96 -19.50 -6.89 13.83
CA GLY A 96 -18.87 -6.75 15.15
C GLY A 96 -17.63 -7.64 15.32
N VAL A 97 -16.69 -7.23 16.16
CA VAL A 97 -15.46 -8.00 16.44
C VAL A 97 -15.77 -9.40 16.97
N SER A 98 -16.79 -9.56 17.81
CA SER A 98 -17.20 -10.87 18.33
C SER A 98 -17.67 -11.81 17.23
N LYS A 99 -18.44 -11.30 16.26
CA LYS A 99 -18.89 -12.08 15.09
C LYS A 99 -17.74 -12.44 14.17
N LEU A 100 -16.79 -11.52 13.98
CA LEU A 100 -15.59 -11.78 13.19
C LEU A 100 -14.77 -12.94 13.79
N ARG A 101 -14.64 -12.96 15.12
CA ARG A 101 -13.92 -14.01 15.86
C ARG A 101 -14.61 -15.37 15.81
N ALA A 102 -15.94 -15.41 15.90
CA ALA A 102 -16.70 -16.66 15.90
C ALA A 102 -16.90 -17.23 14.49
N LYS A 103 -17.45 -16.44 13.56
CA LYS A 103 -17.91 -16.92 12.25
C LYS A 103 -16.81 -16.99 11.18
N TYR A 104 -15.85 -16.08 11.23
CA TYR A 104 -14.81 -15.95 10.21
C TYR A 104 -13.44 -16.50 10.68
N LYS A 105 -13.44 -17.46 11.62
CA LYS A 105 -12.22 -18.18 12.00
C LYS A 105 -11.68 -19.07 10.87
N PRO A 106 -12.52 -19.82 10.11
CA PRO A 106 -12.04 -20.66 9.01
C PRO A 106 -11.39 -19.83 7.89
N TYR A 107 -10.36 -20.39 7.27
CA TYR A 107 -9.60 -19.72 6.21
C TYR A 107 -10.45 -19.41 4.97
N GLU A 108 -11.35 -20.32 4.61
CA GLU A 108 -12.28 -20.17 3.49
C GLU A 108 -13.21 -18.96 3.68
N ALA A 109 -13.83 -18.85 4.87
CA ALA A 109 -14.71 -17.73 5.21
C ALA A 109 -14.00 -16.37 5.13
N LYS A 110 -12.72 -16.30 5.51
CA LYS A 110 -11.90 -15.08 5.36
C LYS A 110 -11.65 -14.74 3.89
N ARG A 111 -11.37 -15.74 3.05
CA ARG A 111 -11.16 -15.54 1.61
C ARG A 111 -12.45 -15.08 0.92
N GLN A 112 -13.57 -15.68 1.27
CA GLN A 112 -14.89 -15.27 0.78
C GLN A 112 -15.20 -13.83 1.21
N LEU A 113 -15.02 -13.48 2.49
CA LEU A 113 -15.23 -12.10 2.97
C LEU A 113 -14.37 -11.09 2.18
N CYS A 114 -13.10 -11.41 1.94
CA CYS A 114 -12.18 -10.56 1.18
C CYS A 114 -12.54 -10.46 -0.32
N ALA A 115 -13.25 -11.45 -0.88
CA ALA A 115 -13.68 -11.47 -2.27
C ALA A 115 -14.99 -10.68 -2.46
N SER A 116 -15.97 -10.85 -1.56
CA SER A 116 -17.29 -10.21 -1.66
C SER A 116 -17.22 -8.68 -1.56
N TYR A 117 -16.36 -8.15 -0.69
CA TYR A 117 -16.30 -6.70 -0.44
C TYR A 117 -15.12 -6.03 -1.15
N GLY A 118 -15.36 -4.83 -1.69
CA GLY A 118 -14.35 -4.00 -2.34
C GLY A 118 -13.51 -3.21 -1.34
N MET A 119 -14.13 -2.72 -0.27
CA MET A 119 -13.51 -1.84 0.72
C MET A 119 -13.90 -2.23 2.15
N PHE A 120 -12.93 -2.13 3.07
CA PHE A 120 -13.13 -2.40 4.48
C PHE A 120 -12.86 -1.14 5.30
N LEU A 121 -13.85 -0.74 6.10
CA LEU A 121 -13.75 0.32 7.09
C LEU A 121 -13.70 -0.31 8.48
N ALA A 122 -13.05 0.35 9.42
CA ALA A 122 -12.94 -0.10 10.80
C ALA A 122 -12.96 1.09 11.76
N ASP A 123 -13.66 0.93 12.87
CA ASP A 123 -13.53 1.87 14.00
C ASP A 123 -12.06 1.91 14.46
N ALA A 124 -11.52 3.11 14.67
CA ALA A 124 -10.15 3.32 15.15
C ALA A 124 -9.76 2.44 16.35
N ARG A 125 -10.73 2.09 17.21
CA ARG A 125 -10.54 1.26 18.41
C ARG A 125 -10.32 -0.22 18.11
N VAL A 126 -10.83 -0.74 16.99
CA VAL A 126 -10.76 -2.18 16.68
C VAL A 126 -9.58 -2.54 15.77
N ILE A 127 -8.93 -1.56 15.15
CA ILE A 127 -7.86 -1.74 14.16
C ILE A 127 -6.66 -2.52 14.67
N THR A 128 -6.31 -2.36 15.94
CA THR A 128 -5.18 -3.09 16.54
C THR A 128 -5.44 -4.60 16.64
N VAL A 129 -6.72 -5.00 16.73
CA VAL A 129 -7.15 -6.40 16.86
C VAL A 129 -7.38 -7.05 15.50
N LEU A 130 -7.75 -6.27 14.47
CA LEU A 130 -8.12 -6.77 13.15
C LEU A 130 -7.03 -7.59 12.42
N PRO A 131 -5.73 -7.25 12.47
CA PRO A 131 -4.69 -8.05 11.80
C PRO A 131 -4.67 -9.52 12.23
N LYS A 132 -4.88 -9.79 13.53
CA LYS A 132 -4.93 -11.15 14.08
C LYS A 132 -6.18 -11.91 13.63
N LEU A 133 -7.30 -11.20 13.46
CA LEU A 133 -8.59 -11.81 13.09
C LEU A 133 -8.70 -12.08 11.57
N LEU A 134 -8.35 -11.10 10.74
CA LEU A 134 -8.48 -11.16 9.29
C LEU A 134 -7.42 -12.07 8.63
N GLY A 135 -6.28 -12.29 9.30
CA GLY A 135 -5.21 -13.14 8.79
C GLY A 135 -4.51 -12.57 7.56
N LYS A 136 -3.58 -13.33 6.97
CA LYS A 136 -2.66 -12.85 5.93
C LYS A 136 -3.33 -12.52 4.58
N THR A 137 -4.50 -13.10 4.29
CA THR A 137 -5.19 -12.93 2.99
C THR A 137 -5.55 -11.47 2.69
N PHE A 138 -6.01 -10.75 3.71
CA PHE A 138 -6.36 -9.32 3.59
C PHE A 138 -5.12 -8.45 3.34
N PHE A 139 -3.99 -8.79 3.95
CA PHE A 139 -2.72 -8.07 3.79
C PHE A 139 -2.10 -8.34 2.42
N LEU A 140 -2.17 -9.58 1.95
CA LEU A 140 -1.66 -9.97 0.62
C LEU A 140 -2.41 -9.26 -0.50
N LYS A 141 -3.75 -9.22 -0.43
CA LYS A 141 -4.59 -8.51 -1.40
C LYS A 141 -4.60 -6.98 -1.21
N LYS A 142 -3.87 -6.45 -0.21
CA LYS A 142 -3.86 -5.03 0.16
C LYS A 142 -5.28 -4.44 0.37
N LYS A 143 -6.18 -5.25 0.93
CA LYS A 143 -7.56 -4.87 1.33
C LYS A 143 -7.64 -4.71 2.85
N GLN A 144 -6.66 -4.05 3.45
CA GLN A 144 -6.61 -3.88 4.90
C GLN A 144 -7.70 -2.88 5.36
N PRO A 145 -8.28 -3.05 6.55
CA PRO A 145 -9.32 -2.13 7.03
C PRO A 145 -8.80 -0.72 7.29
N ILE A 146 -9.60 0.25 6.89
CA ILE A 146 -9.29 1.68 6.98
C ILE A 146 -9.85 2.26 8.28
N PRO A 147 -9.07 3.06 9.04
CA PRO A 147 -9.56 3.78 10.20
C PRO A 147 -10.64 4.80 9.87
N VAL A 148 -11.77 4.69 10.56
CA VAL A 148 -12.82 5.70 10.62
C VAL A 148 -13.14 5.99 12.08
N ASP A 149 -13.10 7.27 12.44
CA ASP A 149 -13.49 7.71 13.77
C ASP A 149 -15.02 7.82 13.85
N MET A 150 -15.65 6.85 14.51
CA MET A 150 -17.10 6.79 14.66
C MET A 150 -17.64 7.77 15.72
N THR A 151 -16.77 8.45 16.46
CA THR A 151 -17.10 9.40 17.53
C THR A 151 -17.33 10.83 17.01
N LYS A 152 -16.91 11.15 15.79
CA LYS A 152 -17.06 12.49 15.21
C LYS A 152 -18.52 12.75 14.80
N GLY A 153 -18.96 14.01 14.90
CA GLY A 153 -20.33 14.44 14.59
C GLY A 153 -20.77 14.07 13.16
N ASP A 154 -19.89 14.28 12.18
CA ASP A 154 -20.20 14.12 10.76
C ASP A 154 -19.74 12.78 10.17
N LEU A 155 -20.36 11.68 10.61
CA LEU A 155 -20.01 10.34 10.13
C LEU A 155 -20.15 10.18 8.61
N LYS A 156 -21.20 10.76 8.02
CA LYS A 156 -21.45 10.71 6.57
C LYS A 156 -20.30 11.33 5.78
N LYS A 157 -19.80 12.49 6.24
CA LYS A 157 -18.69 13.20 5.60
C LYS A 157 -17.38 12.43 5.76
N GLU A 158 -17.13 11.85 6.94
CA GLU A 158 -15.93 11.06 7.18
C GLU A 158 -15.90 9.78 6.34
N ILE A 159 -17.04 9.09 6.18
CA ILE A 159 -17.16 7.90 5.33
C ILE A 159 -17.01 8.28 3.85
N ALA A 160 -17.68 9.33 3.38
CA ALA A 160 -17.53 9.80 2.00
C ALA A 160 -16.07 10.19 1.70
N ARG A 161 -15.42 10.87 2.64
CA ARG A 161 -13.99 11.19 2.54
C ARG A 161 -13.12 9.94 2.56
N ALA A 162 -13.47 8.94 3.35
CA ALA A 162 -12.73 7.69 3.40
C ALA A 162 -12.81 6.92 2.09
N ILE A 163 -13.98 6.91 1.45
CA ILE A 163 -14.21 6.27 0.14
C ILE A 163 -13.46 7.01 -0.97
N GLY A 164 -13.51 8.34 -0.99
CA GLY A 164 -12.81 9.17 -1.96
C GLY A 164 -11.30 9.33 -1.73
N SER A 165 -10.71 8.56 -0.82
CA SER A 165 -9.27 8.61 -0.52
C SER A 165 -8.58 7.30 -0.85
N THR A 166 -7.32 7.37 -1.25
CA THR A 166 -6.43 6.21 -1.30
C THR A 166 -5.62 6.07 -0.01
N TYR A 167 -5.03 4.91 0.20
CA TYR A 167 -4.35 4.56 1.44
C TYR A 167 -2.94 4.07 1.17
N MET A 168 -1.97 4.76 1.77
CA MET A 168 -0.57 4.38 1.75
C MET A 168 -0.25 3.60 3.03
N HIS A 169 0.23 2.37 2.84
CA HIS A 169 0.76 1.54 3.90
C HIS A 169 2.28 1.70 3.89
N MET A 170 2.84 2.28 4.94
CA MET A 170 4.28 2.40 5.07
C MET A 170 4.85 1.03 5.45
N ASN A 171 5.74 0.51 4.61
CA ASN A 171 6.53 -0.66 4.97
C ASN A 171 7.87 -0.22 5.56
N THR A 172 8.59 -1.18 6.12
CA THR A 172 9.98 -1.00 6.58
C THR A 172 10.98 -1.02 5.42
N GLY A 173 10.51 -1.27 4.19
CA GLY A 173 11.33 -1.28 2.99
C GLY A 173 11.51 0.11 2.38
N THR A 174 12.25 0.16 1.27
CA THR A 174 12.47 1.39 0.51
C THR A 174 11.37 1.67 -0.52
N CYS A 175 10.56 0.66 -0.87
CA CYS A 175 9.60 0.71 -1.96
C CYS A 175 8.17 0.62 -1.45
N THR A 176 7.35 1.65 -1.68
CA THR A 176 5.91 1.64 -1.34
C THR A 176 5.07 1.75 -2.61
N ALA A 177 4.02 0.93 -2.71
CA ALA A 177 3.09 0.96 -3.83
C ALA A 177 1.70 1.44 -3.37
N ILE A 178 1.19 2.47 -4.05
CA ILE A 178 -0.04 3.21 -3.73
C ILE A 178 -1.00 3.10 -4.91
N LYS A 179 -2.29 2.87 -4.65
CA LYS A 179 -3.30 2.84 -5.72
C LYS A 179 -3.65 4.28 -6.12
N VAL A 180 -3.61 4.60 -7.41
CA VAL A 180 -3.91 5.94 -7.92
C VAL A 180 -5.09 6.00 -8.90
N GLY A 181 -5.51 4.85 -9.45
CA GLY A 181 -6.65 4.77 -10.36
C GLY A 181 -6.97 3.34 -10.76
N LEU A 182 -8.02 3.20 -11.56
CA LEU A 182 -8.37 1.99 -12.31
C LEU A 182 -8.11 2.22 -13.79
N THR A 183 -7.89 1.15 -14.56
CA THR A 183 -7.73 1.26 -16.02
C THR A 183 -8.96 1.77 -16.75
N SER A 184 -10.15 1.65 -16.13
CA SER A 184 -11.41 2.18 -16.68
C SER A 184 -11.60 3.68 -16.49
N GLN A 185 -10.71 4.34 -15.74
CA GLN A 185 -10.71 5.79 -15.61
C GLN A 185 -9.94 6.44 -16.78
N SER A 186 -10.32 7.69 -17.09
CA SER A 186 -9.62 8.43 -18.14
C SER A 186 -8.20 8.81 -17.72
N ALA A 187 -7.31 8.96 -18.71
CA ALA A 187 -5.91 9.35 -18.46
C ALA A 187 -5.81 10.70 -17.70
N ALA A 188 -6.73 11.62 -17.96
CA ALA A 188 -6.79 12.92 -17.31
C ALA A 188 -7.15 12.82 -15.83
N GLU A 189 -8.10 11.96 -15.48
CA GLU A 189 -8.51 11.73 -14.09
C GLU A 189 -7.39 11.09 -13.26
N ILE A 190 -6.69 10.10 -13.84
CA ILE A 190 -5.55 9.45 -13.18
C ILE A 190 -4.42 10.46 -12.97
N THR A 191 -4.15 11.30 -13.96
CA THR A 191 -3.11 12.34 -13.84
C THR A 191 -3.46 13.37 -12.76
N ALA A 192 -4.73 13.81 -12.68
CA ALA A 192 -5.21 14.70 -11.63
C ALA A 192 -5.15 14.04 -10.23
N ASN A 193 -5.40 12.74 -10.15
CA ASN A 193 -5.22 11.96 -8.93
C ASN A 193 -3.76 11.90 -8.50
N ILE A 194 -2.82 11.70 -9.44
CA ILE A 194 -1.39 11.72 -9.14
C ILE A 194 -0.97 13.11 -8.63
N GLU A 195 -1.38 14.18 -9.32
CA GLU A 195 -1.06 15.56 -8.92
C GLU A 195 -1.52 15.88 -7.50
N THR A 196 -2.74 15.49 -7.15
CA THR A 196 -3.29 15.71 -5.79
C THR A 196 -2.67 14.79 -4.74
N ALA A 197 -2.38 13.53 -5.10
CA ALA A 197 -1.80 12.56 -4.16
C ALA A 197 -0.34 12.87 -3.81
N MET A 198 0.47 13.30 -4.78
CA MET A 198 1.91 13.53 -4.61
C MET A 198 2.28 14.39 -3.39
N PRO A 199 1.77 15.63 -3.21
CA PRO A 199 2.15 16.47 -2.07
C PRO A 199 1.84 15.80 -0.73
N HIS A 200 0.68 15.13 -0.62
CA HIS A 200 0.29 14.39 0.58
C HIS A 200 1.19 13.19 0.85
N ILE A 201 1.63 12.48 -0.19
CA ILE A 201 2.55 11.36 -0.05
C ILE A 201 3.92 11.84 0.43
N ILE A 202 4.48 12.86 -0.21
CA ILE A 202 5.80 13.41 0.11
C ILE A 202 5.87 13.92 1.54
N GLU A 203 4.79 14.53 2.03
CA GLU A 203 4.72 15.03 3.42
C GLU A 203 4.85 13.90 4.45
N LYS A 204 4.40 12.68 4.11
CA LYS A 204 4.44 11.52 5.02
C LYS A 204 5.71 10.69 4.88
N ILE A 205 6.45 10.83 3.78
CA ILE A 205 7.76 10.19 3.61
C ILE A 205 8.78 10.84 4.55
N PRO A 206 9.57 10.07 5.30
CA PRO A 206 10.62 10.62 6.15
C PRO A 206 11.64 11.39 5.29
N ARG A 207 12.03 12.58 5.76
CA ARG A 207 12.91 13.51 5.02
C ARG A 207 12.32 14.03 3.70
N LYS A 208 11.01 13.85 3.49
CA LYS A 208 10.22 14.44 2.41
C LYS A 208 10.83 14.16 1.03
N TRP A 209 10.89 15.16 0.16
CA TRP A 209 11.38 15.05 -1.22
C TRP A 209 12.84 14.57 -1.32
N LYS A 210 13.69 14.92 -0.35
CA LYS A 210 15.12 14.53 -0.37
C LYS A 210 15.32 13.01 -0.31
N ASN A 211 14.34 12.29 0.25
CA ASN A 211 14.41 10.84 0.34
C ASN A 211 13.80 10.13 -0.87
N VAL A 212 13.11 10.82 -1.77
CA VAL A 212 12.49 10.18 -2.93
C VAL A 212 13.57 9.89 -3.96
N GLN A 213 13.75 8.62 -4.29
CA GLN A 213 14.70 8.17 -5.30
C GLN A 213 14.04 8.07 -6.67
N ALA A 214 12.94 7.32 -6.77
CA ALA A 214 12.25 7.12 -8.03
C ALA A 214 10.74 7.04 -7.81
N ILE A 215 9.99 7.48 -8.82
CA ILE A 215 8.53 7.36 -8.88
C ILE A 215 8.21 6.67 -10.19
N ASN A 216 7.59 5.50 -10.11
CA ASN A 216 7.24 4.68 -11.26
C ASN A 216 5.73 4.38 -11.26
N LEU A 217 5.14 4.24 -12.43
CA LEU A 217 3.74 3.87 -12.62
C LEU A 217 3.64 2.47 -13.21
N LYS A 218 2.79 1.60 -12.67
CA LYS A 218 2.56 0.26 -13.21
C LYS A 218 1.13 -0.22 -13.01
N THR A 219 0.71 -1.22 -13.77
CA THR A 219 -0.46 -2.06 -13.44
C THR A 219 -0.03 -3.29 -12.66
N ASN A 220 -0.90 -4.30 -12.55
CA ASN A 220 -0.57 -5.57 -11.88
C ASN A 220 0.51 -6.34 -12.65
N ASP A 221 0.38 -6.41 -13.97
CA ASP A 221 1.25 -7.24 -14.84
C ASP A 221 2.15 -6.41 -15.77
N SER A 222 1.98 -5.09 -15.84
CA SER A 222 2.78 -4.25 -16.73
C SER A 222 4.19 -3.96 -16.20
N ILE A 223 5.05 -3.56 -17.13
CA ILE A 223 6.34 -2.93 -16.83
C ILE A 223 6.10 -1.59 -16.12
N ALA A 224 6.99 -1.22 -15.21
CA ALA A 224 6.93 0.05 -14.49
C ALA A 224 7.51 1.19 -15.33
N LEU A 225 6.69 2.20 -15.62
CA LEU A 225 7.07 3.40 -16.36
C LEU A 225 7.61 4.47 -15.41
N PRO A 226 8.86 4.95 -15.58
CA PRO A 226 9.41 5.97 -14.71
C PRO A 226 8.81 7.34 -15.00
N ILE A 227 8.34 8.02 -13.95
CA ILE A 227 7.88 9.42 -13.97
C ILE A 227 8.99 10.34 -13.46
N PHE A 228 9.69 9.91 -12.42
CA PHE A 228 10.77 10.68 -11.80
C PHE A 228 11.89 9.73 -11.37
N ASN A 229 13.13 10.15 -11.58
CA ASN A 229 14.30 9.47 -11.05
C ASN A 229 15.31 10.52 -10.58
N SER A 230 15.76 10.40 -9.34
CA SER A 230 16.89 11.16 -8.82
C SER A 230 18.16 10.41 -9.15
N LEU A 231 19.16 11.09 -9.69
CA LEU A 231 20.50 10.52 -9.77
C LEU A 231 20.97 10.13 -8.35
N PRO A 232 21.72 9.02 -8.20
CA PRO A 232 22.48 8.78 -6.99
C PRO A 232 23.35 10.01 -6.73
N ASP A 233 23.41 10.50 -5.48
CA ASP A 233 24.53 11.36 -5.13
C ASP A 233 25.77 10.47 -5.27
N ASP A 234 26.75 10.92 -6.06
CA ASP A 234 28.05 10.25 -6.21
C ASP A 234 28.52 9.80 -4.83
N GLY A 235 28.94 8.53 -4.75
CA GLY A 235 29.05 7.71 -3.54
C GLY A 235 30.04 8.16 -2.45
N LEU A 236 30.10 9.43 -2.09
CA LEU A 236 30.99 9.97 -1.05
C LEU A 236 30.40 9.95 0.37
N SER A 237 29.11 9.64 0.55
CA SER A 237 28.49 9.62 1.89
C SER A 237 28.22 8.21 2.45
N ARG A 238 28.72 7.14 1.80
CA ARG A 238 28.47 5.75 2.22
C ARG A 238 29.60 5.11 3.02
N ILE A 239 30.76 5.76 3.15
CA ILE A 239 31.89 5.28 3.97
C ILE A 239 32.23 6.35 5.03
N SER A 240 31.35 6.52 6.01
CA SER A 240 31.72 7.19 7.27
C SER A 240 30.94 6.61 8.44
N ASN A 241 30.78 5.28 8.47
CA ASN A 241 30.66 4.59 9.73
C ASN A 241 32.06 4.08 10.06
N LYS A 242 32.84 4.85 10.83
CA LYS A 242 33.88 4.28 11.69
C LYS A 242 33.14 3.40 12.71
N ALA A 243 32.76 2.20 12.31
CA ALA A 243 32.49 1.14 13.25
C ALA A 243 33.87 0.72 13.76
N ASN A 244 34.12 1.08 15.01
CA ASN A 244 35.28 0.62 15.78
C ASN A 244 35.06 -0.89 16.01
N TYR A 245 35.57 -1.73 15.12
CA TYR A 245 35.70 -3.15 15.38
C TYR A 245 37.06 -3.34 16.06
N PRO A 246 37.13 -3.90 17.28
CA PRO A 246 38.41 -4.32 17.85
C PRO A 246 39.01 -5.39 16.92
N ASN A 247 40.28 -5.19 16.54
CA ASN A 247 41.06 -6.17 15.80
C ASN A 247 41.06 -7.50 16.57
N ALA A 248 40.52 -8.54 15.96
CA ALA A 248 40.70 -9.92 16.38
C ALA A 248 41.22 -10.68 15.17
N PHE A 249 42.51 -10.49 14.93
CA PHE A 249 43.36 -11.34 14.11
C PHE A 249 44.69 -11.34 14.86
N ASP A 250 44.74 -12.13 15.92
CA ASP A 250 46.01 -12.65 16.41
C ASP A 250 46.50 -13.64 15.35
N GLU A 251 47.73 -13.42 14.91
CA GLU A 251 48.49 -14.29 14.03
C GLU A 251 48.74 -15.61 14.78
N ASP A 252 48.06 -16.69 14.39
CA ASP A 252 48.56 -18.02 14.66
C ASP A 252 49.60 -18.32 13.57
N GLU A 253 50.87 -18.24 13.96
CA GLU A 253 52.04 -18.73 13.21
C GLU A 253 51.80 -20.21 12.86
N GLU A 254 51.71 -20.52 11.56
CA GLU A 254 51.89 -21.90 11.08
C GLU A 254 53.41 -22.15 11.06
N ASP A 255 53.90 -22.91 12.04
CA ASP A 255 55.25 -23.46 12.06
C ASP A 255 55.41 -24.45 10.89
N GLU A 256 56.24 -24.06 9.91
CA GLU A 256 56.85 -24.97 8.93
C GLU A 256 57.93 -25.80 9.66
N GLU A 257 57.68 -27.10 9.86
CA GLU A 257 58.75 -28.08 10.08
C GLU A 257 58.91 -28.92 8.81
N ASP A 258 59.94 -28.60 8.04
CA ASP A 258 60.58 -29.44 7.04
C ASP A 258 61.26 -30.65 7.72
N GLU A 259 60.96 -31.87 7.28
CA GLU A 259 61.91 -32.99 7.40
C GLU A 259 62.00 -33.73 6.06
N ASP A 260 63.10 -33.39 5.38
CA ASP A 260 63.96 -34.06 4.42
C ASP A 260 63.69 -35.48 3.87
N GLU A 261 64.22 -35.63 2.66
CA GLU A 261 64.30 -36.75 1.72
C GLU A 261 64.93 -38.07 2.24
N ASP A 262 64.50 -39.14 1.54
CA ASP A 262 65.26 -40.31 1.04
C ASP A 262 65.37 -41.66 1.78
N ASP A 263 65.32 -42.69 0.90
CA ASP A 263 65.82 -44.07 0.94
C ASP A 263 65.04 -45.19 1.68
N GLU A 264 64.31 -46.03 0.91
CA GLU A 264 64.74 -47.39 0.46
C GLU A 264 63.74 -48.05 -0.52
#